data_AF-A0A1E3I8Y0-F1
#
_entry.id   AF-A0A1E3I8Y0-F1
#
_cell.length_a   1.000
_cell.length_b   1.000
_cell.length_c   1.000
_cell.angle_alpha   90.00
_cell.angle_beta   90.00
_cell.angle_gamma   90.00
#
_symmetry.space_group_name_H-M   'P 1'
#
loop_
_entity.id
_entity.type
_entity.pdbx_description
1 polymer ?
#
loop_
_entity_poly.entity_id
_entity_poly.type
_entity_poly.pdbx_seq_one_letter_code
_entity_poly.pdbx_strand_id
1 'polypeptide(L)'
;MPRSPDRSEDYDVRPSKIRLKTTKSERAEKIFAREKRRFEKDQHRISRANGYAVSPPPSSSSRNRAGSISPPRNKPRPQAKHYEEEEGQEGEWLGAMGRKVKEERWKRERAEWEGKMRWMAGEEGGGGGLEDWEDLEVPRWGYAGRAAESLPSRWRSAPSRPFLSPSLFPPPPSPFEPGSRPTRPKMYHFPSQPPPMGAMSEDDYADYIRTGMYAQKHASALLEADRKKTERMEKEAKRERERERREKEEERWRRKQEKEEWERYRRRAREREEAEDAYRPVPPPRESATPPYRSSETGQAKTGDPAKWKARWDALQAGGEIESSNLSFNDIPWPIFLSNLPSTHTPDDVLSALSLENVKKYMVTVASYKENTGGEPGKVRRVVREAVRSFHPDRFTVRVLGRVREGDKGKVKEGADVVSRVLNDLARQYK
;
A
#
# COMPACT_ATOMS: atom_id res chain seq x y z
N MET A 1 38.55 11.17 -64.07
CA MET A 1 38.73 11.57 -62.65
C MET A 1 37.36 11.95 -62.08
N PRO A 2 36.60 11.02 -61.49
CA PRO A 2 35.34 11.36 -60.86
C PRO A 2 35.57 11.98 -59.47
N ARG A 3 34.88 13.07 -59.19
CA ARG A 3 34.97 13.87 -57.96
C ARG A 3 34.32 13.13 -56.79
N SER A 4 35.04 13.03 -55.68
CA SER A 4 34.54 12.53 -54.40
C SER A 4 33.44 13.44 -53.85
N PRO A 5 32.29 12.90 -53.41
CA PRO A 5 31.30 13.69 -52.71
C PRO A 5 31.77 13.97 -51.29
N ASP A 6 31.91 15.25 -50.99
CA ASP A 6 32.20 15.79 -49.66
C ASP A 6 31.04 15.41 -48.72
N ARG A 7 31.34 14.60 -47.71
CA ARG A 7 30.35 13.90 -46.87
C ARG A 7 30.25 14.55 -45.48
N SER A 8 30.32 15.88 -45.44
CA SER A 8 30.14 16.69 -44.24
C SER A 8 28.73 17.30 -44.20
N GLU A 9 27.71 16.47 -44.35
CA GLU A 9 26.34 16.89 -44.03
C GLU A 9 26.18 16.91 -42.50
N ASP A 10 25.92 18.11 -42.01
CA ASP A 10 25.51 18.47 -40.66
C ASP A 10 24.47 17.49 -40.09
N TYR A 11 24.92 16.59 -39.21
CA TYR A 11 24.02 15.91 -38.30
C TYR A 11 23.63 16.89 -37.19
N ASP A 12 22.58 17.65 -37.46
CA ASP A 12 21.90 18.49 -36.48
C ASP A 12 21.14 17.57 -35.50
N VAL A 13 21.88 16.95 -34.57
CA VAL A 13 21.34 16.06 -33.53
C VAL A 13 20.53 16.91 -32.58
N ARG A 14 19.23 17.07 -32.88
CA ARG A 14 18.27 17.68 -31.95
C ARG A 14 18.37 16.92 -30.62
N PRO A 15 18.72 17.58 -29.50
CA PRO A 15 18.89 16.91 -28.22
C PRO A 15 17.58 16.24 -27.86
N SER A 16 17.54 14.92 -27.99
CA SER A 16 16.34 14.15 -27.71
C SER A 16 16.01 14.33 -26.24
N LYS A 17 14.73 14.57 -25.95
CA LYS A 17 14.17 14.82 -24.61
C LYS A 17 14.14 13.53 -23.78
N ILE A 18 15.17 12.70 -23.90
CA ILE A 18 15.38 11.50 -23.12
C ILE A 18 15.75 11.99 -21.73
N ARG A 19 14.75 11.96 -20.84
CA ARG A 19 14.97 12.21 -19.42
C ARG A 19 15.83 11.08 -18.88
N LEU A 20 17.15 11.27 -18.92
CA LEU A 20 18.10 10.45 -18.18
C LEU A 20 17.60 10.37 -16.75
N LYS A 21 17.47 9.14 -16.25
CA LYS A 21 17.08 8.90 -14.87
C LYS A 21 18.13 9.59 -14.01
N THR A 22 17.70 10.55 -13.18
CA THR A 22 18.59 11.25 -12.27
C THR A 22 19.38 10.24 -11.45
N THR A 23 20.70 10.41 -11.42
CA THR A 23 21.59 9.49 -10.71
C THR A 23 21.28 9.55 -9.21
N LYS A 24 21.65 8.49 -8.48
CA LYS A 24 21.44 8.46 -7.01
C LYS A 24 22.15 9.63 -6.32
N SER A 25 23.30 10.06 -6.84
CA SER A 25 24.06 11.22 -6.36
C SER A 25 23.31 12.54 -6.57
N GLU A 26 22.76 12.80 -7.76
CA GLU A 26 21.96 14.01 -8.02
C GLU A 26 20.72 14.11 -7.12
N ARG A 27 20.08 12.96 -6.83
CA ARG A 27 18.96 12.93 -5.88
C ARG A 27 19.41 13.25 -4.46
N ALA A 28 20.56 12.71 -4.03
CA ALA A 28 21.13 12.99 -2.71
C ALA A 28 21.51 14.47 -2.57
N GLU A 29 22.15 15.05 -3.58
CA GLU A 29 22.56 16.46 -3.61
C GLU A 29 21.34 17.40 -3.59
N LYS A 30 20.28 17.05 -4.33
CA LYS A 30 19.03 17.81 -4.30
C LYS A 30 18.33 17.77 -2.94
N ILE A 31 18.39 16.65 -2.23
CA ILE A 31 17.88 16.53 -0.85
C ILE A 31 18.75 17.36 0.09
N PHE A 32 20.07 17.25 0.00
CA PHE A 32 21.02 18.00 0.82
C PHE A 32 20.86 19.52 0.65
N ALA A 33 20.72 20.02 -0.58
CA ALA A 33 20.48 21.43 -0.86
C ALA A 33 19.14 21.93 -0.31
N ARG A 34 18.09 21.07 -0.35
CA ARG A 34 16.78 21.38 0.25
C ARG A 34 16.88 21.45 1.78
N GLU A 35 17.63 20.53 2.39
CA GLU A 35 17.85 20.46 3.83
C GLU A 35 18.65 21.67 4.32
N LYS A 36 19.73 22.02 3.61
CA LYS A 36 20.57 23.20 3.91
C LYS A 36 19.76 24.49 3.92
N ARG A 37 18.88 24.69 2.93
CA ARG A 37 17.98 25.85 2.88
C ARG A 37 16.96 25.88 4.01
N ARG A 38 16.50 24.72 4.51
CA ARG A 38 15.63 24.66 5.69
C ARG A 38 16.39 25.04 6.95
N PHE A 39 17.59 24.48 7.11
CA PHE A 39 18.46 24.78 8.23
C PHE A 39 18.82 26.27 8.30
N GLU A 40 19.18 26.90 7.18
CA GLU A 40 19.45 28.35 7.12
C GLU A 40 18.23 29.19 7.51
N LYS A 41 17.02 28.79 7.07
CA LYS A 41 15.78 29.48 7.46
C LYS A 41 15.46 29.34 8.94
N ASP A 42 15.69 28.17 9.51
CA ASP A 42 15.42 27.92 10.92
C ASP A 42 16.48 28.57 11.81
N GLN A 43 17.76 28.55 11.43
CA GLN A 43 18.80 29.36 12.05
C GLN A 43 18.42 30.84 12.02
N HIS A 44 17.98 31.37 10.88
CA HIS A 44 17.52 32.76 10.78
C HIS A 44 16.30 33.05 11.68
N ARG A 45 15.37 32.11 11.83
CA ARG A 45 14.23 32.24 12.76
C ARG A 45 14.68 32.23 14.22
N ILE A 46 15.61 31.35 14.58
CA ILE A 46 16.18 31.25 15.92
C ILE A 46 16.96 32.51 16.24
N SER A 47 17.81 33.00 15.33
CA SER A 47 18.55 34.25 15.51
C SER A 47 17.62 35.45 15.65
N ARG A 48 16.48 35.48 14.92
CA ARG A 48 15.45 36.50 15.11
C ARG A 48 14.75 36.39 16.47
N ALA A 49 14.37 35.19 16.88
CA ALA A 49 13.70 34.95 18.16
C ALA A 49 14.59 35.29 19.37
N ASN A 50 15.88 35.03 19.25
CA ASN A 50 16.86 35.30 20.29
C ASN A 50 17.42 36.74 20.24
N GLY A 51 16.92 37.60 19.34
CA GLY A 51 17.37 39.00 19.22
C GLY A 51 18.78 39.19 18.64
N TYR A 52 19.50 38.11 18.29
CA TYR A 52 20.84 38.20 17.68
C TYR A 52 20.81 38.61 16.21
N ALA A 53 19.68 38.42 15.50
CA ALA A 53 19.54 38.89 14.13
C ALA A 53 19.00 40.32 14.09
N VAL A 54 19.92 41.29 14.12
CA VAL A 54 19.69 42.60 13.53
C VAL A 54 19.34 42.33 12.06
N SER A 55 18.10 42.63 11.66
CA SER A 55 17.68 42.43 10.27
C SER A 55 18.71 43.11 9.36
N PRO A 56 19.28 42.42 8.35
CA PRO A 56 20.23 43.07 7.45
C PRO A 56 19.58 44.36 6.96
N PRO A 57 20.28 45.51 7.03
CA PRO A 57 19.70 46.78 6.65
C PRO A 57 19.10 46.60 5.25
N PRO A 58 17.84 47.03 5.04
CA PRO A 58 17.16 46.82 3.77
C PRO A 58 18.09 47.31 2.66
N SER A 59 18.49 46.38 1.78
CA SER A 59 19.45 46.69 0.72
C SER A 59 18.98 47.94 -0.01
N SER A 60 19.84 48.94 -0.13
CA SER A 60 19.56 50.25 -0.72
C SER A 60 18.95 50.20 -2.12
N SER A 61 19.02 49.05 -2.80
CA SER A 61 18.30 48.76 -4.06
C SER A 61 16.77 48.84 -3.96
N SER A 62 16.17 48.79 -2.76
CA SER A 62 14.72 48.95 -2.56
C SER A 62 14.27 50.42 -2.53
N ARG A 63 15.19 51.40 -2.45
CA ARG A 63 14.83 52.83 -2.31
C ARG A 63 14.50 53.52 -3.64
N ASN A 64 14.81 52.92 -4.79
CA ASN A 64 14.53 53.53 -6.10
C ASN A 64 13.21 53.08 -6.75
N ARG A 65 12.33 52.37 -6.03
CA ARG A 65 11.01 51.96 -6.55
C ARG A 65 9.87 52.89 -6.12
N ALA A 66 10.14 54.19 -6.08
CA ALA A 66 9.19 55.23 -5.68
C ALA A 66 8.30 55.79 -6.82
N GLY A 67 8.29 55.17 -8.01
CA GLY A 67 7.62 55.76 -9.19
C GLY A 67 6.48 54.97 -9.84
N SER A 68 6.12 53.77 -9.37
CA SER A 68 5.06 52.98 -10.05
C SER A 68 3.69 53.22 -9.41
N ILE A 69 2.98 54.22 -9.91
CA ILE A 69 1.57 54.58 -9.59
C ILE A 69 0.58 53.59 -10.26
N SER A 70 0.99 52.34 -10.50
CA SER A 70 0.07 51.33 -11.02
C SER A 70 -0.66 50.67 -9.83
N PRO A 71 -1.99 50.83 -9.71
CA PRO A 71 -2.75 50.22 -8.63
C PRO A 71 -2.56 48.68 -8.66
N PRO A 72 -2.34 48.04 -7.51
CA PRO A 72 -2.12 46.61 -7.43
C PRO A 72 -3.35 45.86 -7.95
N ARG A 73 -3.21 45.25 -9.13
CA ARG A 73 -4.29 44.51 -9.82
C ARG A 73 -4.60 43.15 -9.20
N ASN A 74 -4.02 42.82 -8.04
CA ASN A 74 -4.32 41.61 -7.30
C ASN A 74 -5.34 41.92 -6.21
N LYS A 75 -6.59 41.51 -6.46
CA LYS A 75 -7.69 41.57 -5.49
C LYS A 75 -7.23 40.96 -4.15
N PRO A 76 -7.49 41.63 -3.01
CA PRO A 76 -7.20 41.06 -1.70
C PRO A 76 -7.97 39.74 -1.55
N ARG A 77 -7.25 38.69 -1.15
CA ARG A 77 -7.85 37.44 -0.70
C ARG A 77 -8.81 37.79 0.46
N PRO A 78 -10.08 37.36 0.45
CA PRO A 78 -11.02 37.71 1.50
C PRO A 78 -10.44 37.28 2.85
N GLN A 79 -10.22 38.26 3.72
CA GLN A 79 -9.82 38.02 5.10
C GLN A 79 -10.96 37.25 5.76
N ALA A 80 -10.63 36.10 6.35
CA ALA A 80 -11.52 35.41 7.25
C ALA A 80 -11.94 36.41 8.33
N LYS A 81 -13.25 36.58 8.49
CA LYS A 81 -13.83 37.47 9.49
C LYS A 81 -13.24 37.13 10.85
N HIS A 82 -12.48 38.08 11.36
CA HIS A 82 -12.04 38.16 12.74
C HIS A 82 -13.31 38.35 13.57
N TYR A 83 -13.78 37.27 14.21
CA TYR A 83 -14.73 37.38 15.30
C TYR A 83 -13.97 38.04 16.46
N GLU A 84 -14.20 39.34 16.65
CA GLU A 84 -14.04 39.97 17.96
C GLU A 84 -15.13 39.39 18.85
N GLU A 85 -14.79 38.34 19.59
CA GLU A 85 -15.59 37.83 20.69
C GLU A 85 -14.77 38.04 21.96
N GLU A 86 -15.20 39.06 22.70
CA GLU A 86 -15.11 39.26 24.14
C GLU A 86 -13.88 38.68 24.86
N GLU A 87 -12.97 39.59 25.22
CA GLU A 87 -12.06 39.43 26.35
C GLU A 87 -12.86 39.24 27.64
N GLY A 88 -13.15 37.98 27.97
CA GLY A 88 -13.77 37.57 29.22
C GLY A 88 -13.16 36.27 29.75
N GLN A 89 -12.06 36.39 30.50
CA GLN A 89 -11.72 35.49 31.62
C GLN A 89 -11.64 33.96 31.38
N GLU A 90 -11.00 33.43 30.32
CA GLU A 90 -10.69 31.98 30.25
C GLU A 90 -9.28 31.63 29.72
N GLY A 91 -8.30 32.52 29.91
CA GLY A 91 -6.97 32.43 29.29
C GLY A 91 -5.88 31.62 30.02
N GLU A 92 -6.12 30.99 31.17
CA GLU A 92 -5.04 30.35 31.95
C GLU A 92 -4.94 28.82 31.85
N TRP A 93 -5.94 28.12 31.32
CA TRP A 93 -5.97 26.64 31.42
C TRP A 93 -5.17 25.87 30.35
N LEU A 94 -4.72 26.51 29.27
CA LEU A 94 -3.91 25.85 28.22
C LEU A 94 -2.40 26.09 28.33
N GLY A 95 -1.94 26.90 29.29
CA GLY A 95 -0.54 27.33 29.42
C GLY A 95 0.45 26.25 29.89
N ALA A 96 -0.02 25.15 30.48
CA ALA A 96 0.84 24.09 31.02
C ALA A 96 1.06 22.92 30.04
N MET A 97 0.02 22.50 29.31
CA MET A 97 0.15 21.44 28.30
C MET A 97 0.95 21.90 27.07
N GLY A 98 0.78 23.15 26.63
CA GLY A 98 1.52 23.69 25.49
C GLY A 98 3.04 23.72 25.72
N ARG A 99 3.48 23.97 26.96
CA ARG A 99 4.90 23.94 27.34
C ARG A 99 5.47 22.53 27.32
N LYS A 100 4.75 21.53 27.85
CA LYS A 100 5.18 20.12 27.81
C LYS A 100 5.26 19.56 26.40
N VAL A 101 4.29 19.89 25.53
CA VAL A 101 4.30 19.43 24.13
C VAL A 101 5.45 20.07 23.33
N LYS A 102 5.74 21.35 23.59
CA LYS A 102 6.88 22.04 22.96
C LYS A 102 8.22 21.51 23.46
N GLU A 103 8.31 21.15 24.74
CA GLU A 103 9.50 20.55 25.35
C GLU A 103 9.74 19.10 24.87
N GLU A 104 8.70 18.27 24.74
CA GLU A 104 8.83 16.92 24.17
C GLU A 104 9.26 16.96 22.70
N ARG A 105 8.73 17.91 21.92
CA ARG A 105 9.15 18.10 20.53
C ARG A 105 10.62 18.49 20.43
N TRP A 106 11.08 19.41 21.29
CA TRP A 106 12.47 19.83 21.37
C TRP A 106 13.39 18.66 21.81
N LYS A 107 12.97 17.81 22.75
CA LYS A 107 13.73 16.62 23.16
C LYS A 107 13.86 15.60 22.03
N ARG A 108 12.82 15.42 21.21
CA ARG A 108 12.85 14.50 20.04
C ARG A 108 13.79 15.03 18.96
N GLU A 109 13.70 16.32 18.63
CA GLU A 109 14.61 16.97 17.65
C GLU A 109 16.06 16.96 18.14
N ARG A 110 16.32 17.16 19.44
CA ARG A 110 17.67 17.08 20.01
C ARG A 110 18.24 15.66 19.94
N ALA A 111 17.45 14.63 20.23
CA ALA A 111 17.89 13.24 20.15
C ALA A 111 18.17 12.80 18.71
N GLU A 112 17.37 13.25 17.74
CA GLU A 112 17.62 13.01 16.32
C GLU A 112 18.90 13.72 15.85
N TRP A 113 19.14 14.95 16.32
CA TRP A 113 20.35 15.69 16.02
C TRP A 113 21.60 15.06 16.64
N GLU A 114 21.53 14.61 17.90
CA GLU A 114 22.61 13.89 18.56
C GLU A 114 22.91 12.54 17.88
N GLY A 115 21.88 11.78 17.46
CA GLY A 115 22.05 10.56 16.68
C GLY A 115 22.68 10.82 15.30
N LYS A 116 22.29 11.91 14.65
CA LYS A 116 22.90 12.34 13.38
C LYS A 116 24.35 12.79 13.56
N MET A 117 24.65 13.49 14.66
CA MET A 117 26.02 13.87 15.00
C MET A 117 26.87 12.66 15.34
N ARG A 118 26.33 11.65 16.04
CA ARG A 118 27.02 10.38 16.29
C ARG A 118 27.29 9.60 15.01
N TRP A 119 26.33 9.57 14.08
CA TRP A 119 26.50 8.97 12.77
C TRP A 119 27.56 9.70 11.91
N MET A 120 27.58 11.03 11.95
CA MET A 120 28.61 11.83 11.23
C MET A 120 29.97 11.83 11.92
N ALA A 121 30.04 11.63 13.24
CA ALA A 121 31.29 11.56 13.99
C ALA A 121 32.05 10.23 13.78
N GLY A 122 31.54 9.32 12.95
CA GLY A 122 32.24 8.07 12.61
C GLY A 122 32.40 7.11 13.79
N GLU A 123 31.61 7.28 14.86
CA GLU A 123 31.67 6.43 16.05
C GLU A 123 31.09 5.01 15.81
N GLU A 124 30.47 4.78 14.65
CA GLU A 124 30.14 3.46 14.10
C GLU A 124 30.90 3.25 12.78
N GLY A 125 32.20 3.02 12.88
CA GLY A 125 33.04 2.73 11.70
C GLY A 125 34.54 2.58 11.95
N GLY A 126 35.01 2.66 13.19
CA GLY A 126 36.40 2.38 13.54
C GLY A 126 36.60 0.94 14.02
N GLY A 127 37.20 0.10 13.17
CA GLY A 127 37.99 -1.05 13.63
C GLY A 127 37.42 -2.44 13.37
N GLY A 128 37.18 -2.79 12.11
CA GLY A 128 37.05 -4.18 11.68
C GLY A 128 37.70 -4.33 10.31
N GLY A 129 38.96 -4.79 10.31
CA GLY A 129 39.84 -4.88 9.15
C GLY A 129 39.20 -5.52 7.93
N LEU A 130 39.27 -4.79 6.83
CA LEU A 130 39.01 -5.26 5.47
C LEU A 130 40.35 -5.67 4.83
N GLU A 131 41.10 -6.56 5.47
CA GLU A 131 42.37 -7.10 4.95
C GLU A 131 42.46 -8.63 5.01
N ASP A 132 41.38 -9.35 5.30
CA ASP A 132 41.44 -10.82 5.46
C ASP A 132 40.27 -11.53 4.76
N TRP A 133 40.13 -11.31 3.45
CA TRP A 133 39.17 -12.01 2.58
C TRP A 133 39.82 -12.60 1.31
N GLU A 134 41.14 -12.67 1.23
CA GLU A 134 41.84 -13.26 0.07
C GLU A 134 42.00 -14.80 0.13
N ASP A 135 41.69 -15.48 1.23
CA ASP A 135 41.94 -16.92 1.40
C ASP A 135 40.70 -17.84 1.47
N LEU A 136 39.55 -17.40 0.95
CA LEU A 136 38.41 -18.30 0.72
C LEU A 136 38.22 -18.58 -0.76
N GLU A 137 38.74 -19.73 -1.18
CA GLU A 137 38.51 -20.38 -2.47
C GLU A 137 37.00 -20.51 -2.75
N VAL A 138 36.42 -19.52 -3.43
CA VAL A 138 35.06 -19.62 -3.97
C VAL A 138 35.15 -20.27 -5.36
N PRO A 139 34.47 -21.41 -5.61
CA PRO A 139 34.54 -22.09 -6.90
C PRO A 139 34.04 -21.18 -8.02
N ARG A 140 34.92 -20.99 -9.01
CA ARG A 140 34.69 -20.32 -10.28
C ARG A 140 33.57 -21.04 -11.05
N TRP A 141 32.34 -20.52 -11.01
CA TRP A 141 31.25 -21.01 -11.85
C TRP A 141 31.47 -20.60 -13.30
N GLY A 142 31.97 -21.56 -14.08
CA GLY A 142 32.15 -21.48 -15.51
C GLY A 142 30.83 -21.55 -16.28
N TYR A 143 30.82 -20.79 -17.38
CA TYR A 143 29.83 -20.78 -18.43
C TYR A 143 29.87 -22.10 -19.25
N ALA A 144 28.77 -22.85 -19.27
CA ALA A 144 28.27 -23.75 -20.33
C ALA A 144 26.97 -24.36 -19.79
N GLY A 145 25.82 -24.39 -20.46
CA GLY A 145 25.59 -24.82 -21.83
C GLY A 145 24.71 -26.09 -21.78
N ARG A 146 23.40 -25.93 -22.06
CA ARG A 146 22.40 -26.95 -22.45
C ARG A 146 22.04 -28.11 -21.51
N ALA A 147 20.74 -28.41 -21.62
CA ALA A 147 20.05 -29.70 -21.47
C ALA A 147 19.52 -30.12 -20.09
N ALA A 148 18.19 -30.17 -20.05
CA ALA A 148 17.34 -31.26 -19.55
C ALA A 148 17.48 -31.73 -18.09
N GLU A 149 16.32 -31.70 -17.41
CA GLU A 149 15.89 -32.69 -16.43
C GLU A 149 16.68 -32.80 -15.11
N SER A 150 16.28 -32.01 -14.11
CA SER A 150 16.21 -32.54 -12.73
C SER A 150 15.20 -31.74 -11.90
N LEU A 151 14.02 -32.33 -11.68
CA LEU A 151 13.12 -31.88 -10.62
C LEU A 151 13.61 -32.48 -9.29
N PRO A 152 13.64 -31.71 -8.18
CA PRO A 152 14.14 -32.17 -6.89
C PRO A 152 13.39 -33.40 -6.35
N SER A 153 14.16 -34.39 -5.88
CA SER A 153 13.73 -35.71 -5.38
C SER A 153 12.73 -35.68 -4.20
N ARG A 154 12.48 -34.51 -3.61
CA ARG A 154 11.50 -34.28 -2.53
C ARG A 154 10.04 -34.55 -2.96
N TRP A 155 9.75 -34.63 -4.25
CA TRP A 155 8.40 -34.82 -4.77
C TRP A 155 8.10 -36.24 -5.28
N ARG A 156 9.00 -37.21 -5.12
CA ARG A 156 8.86 -38.57 -5.71
C ARG A 156 8.36 -39.68 -4.79
N SER A 157 8.01 -39.42 -3.54
CA SER A 157 7.57 -40.50 -2.63
C SER A 157 6.33 -40.14 -1.82
N ALA A 158 5.16 -40.44 -2.36
CA ALA A 158 3.95 -40.69 -1.58
C ALA A 158 3.29 -41.96 -2.14
N PRO A 159 3.34 -43.09 -1.42
CA PRO A 159 2.62 -44.28 -1.86
C PRO A 159 1.12 -44.07 -1.67
N SER A 160 0.38 -44.44 -2.71
CA SER A 160 -1.06 -44.67 -2.71
C SER A 160 -1.48 -45.53 -1.51
N ARG A 161 -2.21 -44.94 -0.55
CA ARG A 161 -3.01 -45.68 0.43
C ARG A 161 -4.46 -45.73 -0.04
N PRO A 162 -5.10 -46.91 -0.08
CA PRO A 162 -6.51 -47.00 -0.40
C PRO A 162 -7.36 -46.52 0.78
N PHE A 163 -8.45 -45.83 0.43
CA PHE A 163 -9.69 -45.61 1.17
C PHE A 163 -9.80 -46.25 2.56
N LEU A 164 -9.96 -45.44 3.61
CA LEU A 164 -10.88 -45.68 4.73
C LEU A 164 -11.04 -44.38 5.59
N SER A 165 -12.29 -43.95 5.72
CA SER A 165 -12.91 -43.17 6.82
C SER A 165 -12.74 -41.62 6.93
N PRO A 166 -13.82 -40.88 7.27
CA PRO A 166 -13.85 -39.42 7.34
C PRO A 166 -13.50 -38.93 8.76
N SER A 167 -12.35 -38.27 8.90
CA SER A 167 -12.03 -37.42 10.05
C SER A 167 -11.11 -36.32 9.55
N LEU A 168 -11.72 -35.27 8.99
CA LEU A 168 -11.06 -34.21 8.24
C LEU A 168 -11.23 -32.87 8.94
N PHE A 169 -10.69 -32.77 10.16
CA PHE A 169 -10.23 -31.50 10.72
C PHE A 169 -8.96 -31.77 11.54
N PRO A 170 -7.78 -31.26 11.15
CA PRO A 170 -6.67 -31.20 12.08
C PRO A 170 -7.11 -30.30 13.25
N PRO A 171 -6.86 -30.70 14.52
CA PRO A 171 -7.18 -29.85 15.65
C PRO A 171 -6.41 -28.52 15.53
N PRO A 172 -7.00 -27.39 15.92
CA PRO A 172 -6.29 -26.11 15.95
C PRO A 172 -5.03 -26.26 16.82
N PRO A 173 -3.92 -25.60 16.46
CA PRO A 173 -2.72 -25.63 17.27
C PRO A 173 -3.07 -25.16 18.68
N SER A 174 -2.84 -26.04 19.66
CA SER A 174 -3.04 -25.75 21.08
C SER A 174 -2.36 -24.42 21.44
N PRO A 175 -3.08 -23.44 22.03
CA PRO A 175 -2.49 -22.19 22.53
C PRO A 175 -1.59 -22.39 23.77
N PHE A 176 -1.40 -23.64 24.20
CA PHE A 176 -0.68 -24.02 25.41
C PHE A 176 0.27 -25.17 25.08
N GLU A 177 1.47 -24.82 24.60
CA GLU A 177 2.66 -25.57 25.02
C GLU A 177 3.26 -24.86 26.25
N PRO A 178 2.86 -25.23 27.48
CA PRO A 178 3.55 -24.79 28.69
C PRO A 178 4.86 -25.57 28.80
N GLY A 179 5.83 -25.28 27.94
CA GLY A 179 7.00 -26.17 27.80
C GLY A 179 8.26 -25.57 27.21
N SER A 180 8.18 -24.48 26.45
CA SER A 180 9.37 -23.72 26.07
C SER A 180 9.85 -22.91 27.27
N ARG A 181 10.33 -23.61 28.30
CA ARG A 181 11.18 -23.01 29.33
C ARG A 181 12.28 -22.27 28.58
N PRO A 182 12.59 -21.01 28.94
CA PRO A 182 13.70 -20.30 28.33
C PRO A 182 14.88 -21.24 28.35
N THR A 183 15.36 -21.61 27.16
CA THR A 183 16.52 -22.49 27.00
C THR A 183 17.55 -21.96 27.98
N ARG A 184 17.88 -22.76 29.00
CA ARG A 184 18.93 -22.38 29.96
C ARG A 184 20.08 -21.83 29.11
N PRO A 185 20.61 -20.63 29.41
CA PRO A 185 21.70 -20.07 28.65
C PRO A 185 22.72 -21.20 28.49
N LYS A 186 23.11 -21.47 27.23
CA LYS A 186 24.11 -22.48 26.90
C LYS A 186 25.37 -22.06 27.64
N MET A 187 25.47 -22.44 28.91
CA MET A 187 26.70 -22.34 29.65
C MET A 187 27.68 -23.12 28.81
N TYR A 188 28.75 -22.46 28.40
CA TYR A 188 29.83 -23.06 27.64
C TYR A 188 30.33 -24.26 28.46
N HIS A 189 29.71 -25.43 28.20
CA HIS A 189 30.11 -26.70 28.74
C HIS A 189 31.36 -27.02 27.95
N PHE A 190 32.49 -26.59 28.49
CA PHE A 190 33.76 -27.12 28.07
C PHE A 190 33.65 -28.64 28.24
N PRO A 191 33.79 -29.43 27.16
CA PRO A 191 33.73 -30.87 27.29
C PRO A 191 34.77 -31.28 28.34
N SER A 192 34.31 -31.91 29.41
CA SER A 192 35.19 -32.28 30.53
C SER A 192 36.24 -33.32 30.14
N GLN A 193 36.08 -33.92 28.96
CA GLN A 193 37.03 -34.85 28.38
C GLN A 193 37.82 -34.15 27.27
N PRO A 194 39.16 -34.17 27.33
CA PRO A 194 39.99 -33.69 26.23
C PRO A 194 39.66 -34.50 24.97
N PRO A 195 39.59 -33.86 23.79
CA PRO A 195 39.36 -34.58 22.54
C PRO A 195 40.43 -35.66 22.34
N PRO A 196 40.08 -36.82 21.74
CA PRO A 196 41.01 -37.94 21.57
C PRO A 196 42.25 -37.50 20.77
N MET A 197 43.43 -37.79 21.30
CA MET A 197 44.70 -37.42 20.66
C MET A 197 44.79 -38.09 19.29
N GLY A 198 44.89 -37.27 18.23
CA GLY A 198 44.93 -37.71 16.83
C GLY A 198 43.73 -37.27 15.98
N ALA A 199 42.67 -36.71 16.57
CA ALA A 199 41.52 -36.20 15.82
C ALA A 199 41.63 -34.70 15.43
N MET A 200 42.57 -33.96 16.03
CA MET A 200 42.81 -32.54 15.78
C MET A 200 44.29 -32.32 15.49
N SER A 201 44.59 -31.31 14.66
CA SER A 201 45.98 -30.92 14.39
C SER A 201 46.63 -30.37 15.67
N GLU A 202 47.97 -30.38 15.73
CA GLU A 202 48.71 -29.88 16.90
C GLU A 202 48.42 -28.40 17.18
N ASP A 203 48.19 -27.60 16.12
CA ASP A 203 47.80 -26.19 16.23
C ASP A 203 46.40 -26.03 16.81
N ASP A 204 45.43 -26.83 16.35
CA ASP A 204 44.06 -26.81 16.89
C ASP A 204 44.04 -27.27 18.36
N TYR A 205 44.92 -28.20 18.75
CA TYR A 205 45.06 -28.64 20.13
C TYR A 205 45.67 -27.53 21.01
N ALA A 206 46.67 -26.80 20.52
CA ALA A 206 47.25 -25.66 21.22
C ALA A 206 46.22 -24.54 21.43
N ASP A 207 45.37 -24.28 20.44
CA ASP A 207 44.26 -23.33 20.53
C ASP A 207 43.16 -23.82 21.50
N TYR A 208 42.84 -25.12 21.51
CA TYR A 208 41.93 -25.71 22.49
C TYR A 208 42.42 -25.54 23.94
N ILE A 209 43.72 -25.75 24.18
CA ILE A 209 44.32 -25.54 25.50
C ILE A 209 44.34 -24.05 25.88
N ARG A 210 44.71 -23.16 24.96
CA ARG A 210 44.70 -21.71 25.20
C ARG A 210 43.29 -21.20 25.51
N THR A 211 42.31 -21.60 24.70
CA THR A 211 40.91 -21.19 24.88
C THR A 211 40.27 -21.82 26.11
N GLY A 212 40.58 -23.08 26.44
CA GLY A 212 40.08 -23.77 27.63
C GLY A 212 40.65 -23.21 28.93
N MET A 213 41.95 -22.94 28.96
CA MET A 213 42.59 -22.29 30.12
C MET A 213 42.09 -20.86 30.30
N TYR A 214 41.87 -20.12 29.22
CA TYR A 214 41.28 -18.78 29.29
C TYR A 214 39.83 -18.84 29.80
N ALA A 215 39.01 -19.75 29.28
CA ALA A 215 37.63 -19.94 29.71
C ALA A 215 37.53 -20.34 31.19
N GLN A 216 38.44 -21.18 31.69
CA GLN A 216 38.49 -21.52 33.12
C GLN A 216 38.94 -20.35 34.00
N LYS A 217 39.97 -19.59 33.60
CA LYS A 217 40.46 -18.42 34.36
C LYS A 217 39.49 -17.24 34.35
N HIS A 218 38.73 -17.06 33.27
CA HIS A 218 37.81 -15.95 33.07
C HIS A 218 36.32 -16.36 33.09
N ALA A 219 36.01 -17.54 33.66
CA ALA A 219 34.64 -18.05 33.74
C ALA A 219 33.67 -17.04 34.41
N SER A 220 34.11 -16.40 35.50
CA SER A 220 33.33 -15.36 36.18
C SER A 220 33.09 -14.13 35.30
N ALA A 221 34.13 -13.66 34.60
CA ALA A 221 34.04 -12.50 33.70
C ALA A 221 33.12 -12.76 32.50
N LEU A 222 33.13 -13.98 31.94
CA LEU A 222 32.21 -14.39 30.87
C LEU A 222 30.75 -14.44 31.36
N LEU A 223 30.50 -14.96 32.56
CA LEU A 223 29.16 -14.98 33.16
C LEU A 223 28.63 -13.57 33.45
N GLU A 224 29.48 -12.67 33.94
CA GLU A 224 29.11 -11.27 34.14
C GLU A 224 28.83 -10.55 32.81
N ALA A 225 29.63 -10.83 31.77
CA ALA A 225 29.40 -10.29 30.43
C ALA A 225 28.07 -10.77 29.85
N ASP A 226 27.72 -12.05 30.00
CA ASP A 226 26.46 -12.60 29.53
C ASP A 226 25.27 -12.03 30.33
N ARG A 227 25.39 -11.89 31.65
CA ARG A 227 24.37 -11.21 32.47
C ARG A 227 24.15 -9.78 31.99
N LYS A 228 25.22 -9.02 31.75
CA LYS A 228 25.16 -7.65 31.24
C LYS A 228 24.54 -7.56 29.84
N LYS A 229 24.80 -8.55 28.97
CA LYS A 229 24.15 -8.65 27.65
C LYS A 229 22.64 -8.90 27.80
N THR A 230 22.24 -9.83 28.67
CA THR A 230 20.82 -10.11 28.90
C THR A 230 20.07 -8.91 29.47
N GLU A 231 20.66 -8.19 30.43
CA GLU A 231 20.07 -6.97 31.00
C GLU A 231 19.93 -5.85 29.95
N ARG A 232 20.93 -5.70 29.06
CA ARG A 232 20.84 -4.74 27.93
C ARG A 232 19.71 -5.11 26.97
N MET A 233 19.60 -6.38 26.58
CA MET A 233 18.54 -6.86 25.70
C MET A 233 17.15 -6.70 26.34
N GLU A 234 17.01 -7.00 27.63
CA GLU A 234 15.74 -6.82 28.35
C GLU A 234 15.35 -5.34 28.47
N LYS A 235 16.32 -4.48 28.77
CA LYS A 235 16.12 -3.03 28.83
C LYS A 235 15.75 -2.44 27.46
N GLU A 236 16.33 -2.94 26.39
CA GLU A 236 15.99 -2.57 25.02
C GLU A 236 14.59 -3.05 24.63
N ALA A 237 14.26 -4.32 24.90
CA ALA A 237 12.93 -4.88 24.70
C ALA A 237 11.86 -4.11 25.48
N LYS A 238 12.16 -3.65 26.70
CA LYS A 238 11.26 -2.80 27.50
C LYS A 238 11.04 -1.43 26.84
N ARG A 239 12.09 -0.81 26.31
CA ARG A 239 12.00 0.47 25.57
C ARG A 239 11.24 0.32 24.27
N GLU A 240 11.40 -0.80 23.57
CA GLU A 240 10.66 -1.12 22.34
C GLU A 240 9.16 -1.28 22.61
N ARG A 241 8.78 -2.06 23.63
CA ARG A 241 7.37 -2.20 24.04
C ARG A 241 6.73 -0.88 24.44
N GLU A 242 7.48 0.01 25.09
CA GLU A 242 6.98 1.34 25.44
C GLU A 242 6.78 2.23 24.20
N ARG A 243 7.69 2.17 23.22
CA ARG A 243 7.54 2.85 21.92
C ARG A 243 6.33 2.33 21.15
N GLU A 244 6.19 1.01 21.05
CA GLU A 244 5.06 0.38 20.37
C GLU A 244 3.73 0.76 21.04
N ARG A 245 3.69 0.86 22.38
CA ARG A 245 2.50 1.33 23.11
C ARG A 245 2.18 2.79 22.77
N ARG A 246 3.19 3.66 22.71
CA ARG A 246 3.03 5.07 22.33
C ARG A 246 2.54 5.21 20.89
N GLU A 247 3.10 4.44 19.95
CA GLU A 247 2.67 4.44 18.54
C GLU A 247 1.23 3.93 18.38
N LYS A 248 0.86 2.86 19.09
CA LYS A 248 -0.53 2.36 19.11
C LYS A 248 -1.51 3.37 19.69
N GLU A 249 -1.12 4.12 20.71
CA GLU A 249 -1.93 5.21 21.27
C GLU A 249 -2.07 6.39 20.29
N GLU A 250 -0.98 6.80 19.65
CA GLU A 250 -0.98 7.82 18.60
C GLU A 250 -1.82 7.40 17.39
N GLU A 251 -1.74 6.14 16.95
CA GLU A 251 -2.55 5.60 15.85
C GLU A 251 -4.05 5.60 16.22
N ARG A 252 -4.39 5.15 17.44
CA ARG A 252 -5.78 5.22 17.95
C ARG A 252 -6.28 6.66 17.99
N TRP A 253 -5.44 7.61 18.38
CA TRP A 253 -5.79 9.04 18.36
C TRP A 253 -6.03 9.55 16.94
N ARG A 254 -5.13 9.22 15.99
CA ARG A 254 -5.30 9.59 14.57
C ARG A 254 -6.57 9.00 13.98
N ARG A 255 -6.88 7.74 14.28
CA ARG A 255 -8.11 7.08 13.81
C ARG A 255 -9.38 7.72 14.41
N LYS A 256 -9.33 8.19 15.65
CA LYS A 256 -10.44 8.96 16.26
C LYS A 256 -10.63 10.30 15.56
N GLN A 257 -9.55 11.04 15.30
CA GLN A 257 -9.59 12.31 14.58
C GLN A 257 -10.13 12.15 13.16
N GLU A 258 -9.64 11.17 12.40
CA GLU A 258 -10.12 10.88 11.05
C GLU A 258 -11.61 10.48 11.04
N LYS A 259 -12.04 9.69 12.04
CA LYS A 259 -13.46 9.34 12.20
C LYS A 259 -14.32 10.58 12.50
N GLU A 260 -13.87 11.48 13.38
CA GLU A 260 -14.57 12.71 13.69
C GLU A 260 -14.64 13.65 12.48
N GLU A 261 -13.54 13.81 11.73
CA GLU A 261 -13.52 14.59 10.49
C GLU A 261 -14.46 14.00 9.43
N TRP A 262 -14.49 12.67 9.30
CA TRP A 262 -15.42 11.97 8.41
C TRP A 262 -16.88 12.19 8.82
N GLU A 263 -17.19 12.15 10.12
CA GLU A 263 -18.54 12.45 10.63
C GLU A 263 -18.93 13.91 10.39
N ARG A 264 -18.01 14.86 10.59
CA ARG A 264 -18.23 16.28 10.24
C ARG A 264 -18.47 16.45 8.74
N TYR A 265 -17.69 15.77 7.90
CA TYR A 265 -17.89 15.78 6.45
C TYR A 265 -19.25 15.21 6.06
N ARG A 266 -19.63 14.06 6.62
CA ARG A 266 -20.93 13.42 6.40
C ARG A 266 -22.10 14.31 6.84
N ARG A 267 -21.94 15.06 7.95
CA ARG A 267 -22.94 16.02 8.43
C ARG A 267 -23.13 17.17 7.44
N ARG A 268 -22.03 17.80 6.98
CA ARG A 268 -22.09 18.87 5.96
C ARG A 268 -22.67 18.38 4.62
N ALA A 269 -22.40 17.13 4.24
CA ALA A 269 -22.97 16.55 3.03
C ALA A 269 -24.50 16.43 3.12
N ARG A 270 -25.02 15.97 4.28
CA ARG A 270 -26.48 15.91 4.52
C ARG A 270 -27.12 17.29 4.56
N GLU A 271 -26.49 18.26 5.23
CA GLU A 271 -26.96 19.64 5.26
C GLU A 271 -27.01 20.27 3.86
N ARG A 272 -26.03 19.95 3.01
CA ARG A 272 -26.02 20.39 1.60
C ARG A 272 -27.14 19.75 0.78
N GLU A 273 -27.40 18.47 0.98
CA GLU A 273 -28.50 17.73 0.32
C GLU A 273 -29.86 18.29 0.76
N GLU A 274 -30.05 18.54 2.06
CA GLU A 274 -31.26 19.15 2.62
C GLU A 274 -31.47 20.59 2.11
N ALA A 275 -30.39 21.37 2.02
CA ALA A 275 -30.44 22.70 1.42
C ALA A 275 -30.78 22.65 -0.08
N GLU A 276 -30.26 21.67 -0.82
CA GLU A 276 -30.57 21.48 -2.25
C GLU A 276 -32.04 21.08 -2.45
N ASP A 277 -32.57 20.20 -1.60
CA ASP A 277 -33.99 19.81 -1.62
C ASP A 277 -34.91 20.97 -1.21
N ALA A 278 -34.52 21.78 -0.23
CA ALA A 278 -35.27 22.97 0.18
C ALA A 278 -35.33 24.05 -0.93
N TYR A 279 -34.26 24.18 -1.72
CA TYR A 279 -34.19 25.08 -2.87
C TYR A 279 -34.69 24.46 -4.16
N ARG A 280 -35.03 23.16 -4.17
CA ARG A 280 -35.58 22.50 -5.36
C ARG A 280 -36.89 23.21 -5.72
N PRO A 281 -36.94 23.94 -6.85
CA PRO A 281 -38.14 24.70 -7.20
C PRO A 281 -39.30 23.73 -7.26
N VAL A 282 -40.32 23.95 -6.43
CA VAL A 282 -41.58 23.23 -6.55
C VAL A 282 -42.01 23.43 -8.00
N PRO A 283 -42.12 22.36 -8.80
CA PRO A 283 -42.51 22.51 -10.19
C PRO A 283 -43.82 23.29 -10.19
N PRO A 284 -43.94 24.36 -11.01
CA PRO A 284 -45.14 25.16 -11.03
C PRO A 284 -46.35 24.23 -11.18
N PRO A 285 -47.47 24.50 -10.47
CA PRO A 285 -48.68 23.72 -10.60
C PRO A 285 -48.96 23.58 -12.09
N ARG A 286 -48.90 22.36 -12.62
CA ARG A 286 -49.26 22.10 -14.01
C ARG A 286 -50.75 22.38 -14.10
N GLU A 287 -51.10 23.61 -14.44
CA GLU A 287 -52.44 24.00 -14.88
C GLU A 287 -52.80 23.07 -16.03
N SER A 288 -53.65 22.08 -15.73
CA SER A 288 -54.66 21.44 -16.59
C SER A 288 -54.38 21.29 -18.09
N ALA A 289 -53.12 21.15 -18.50
CA ALA A 289 -52.76 20.66 -19.81
C ALA A 289 -53.17 19.19 -19.81
N THR A 290 -54.33 18.95 -20.40
CA THR A 290 -54.77 17.67 -20.93
C THR A 290 -53.53 16.90 -21.37
N PRO A 291 -53.28 15.70 -20.82
CA PRO A 291 -52.09 14.95 -21.16
C PRO A 291 -52.09 14.85 -22.68
N PRO A 292 -51.13 15.46 -23.41
CA PRO A 292 -50.99 15.14 -24.81
C PRO A 292 -50.83 13.63 -24.78
N TYR A 293 -51.73 12.96 -25.49
CA TYR A 293 -51.73 11.53 -25.74
C TYR A 293 -50.28 11.17 -26.06
N ARG A 294 -49.55 10.80 -25.01
CA ARG A 294 -48.14 10.51 -25.04
C ARG A 294 -48.18 9.13 -25.61
N SER A 295 -48.18 9.11 -26.94
CA SER A 295 -48.13 7.94 -27.77
C SER A 295 -47.30 6.95 -26.98
N SER A 296 -47.98 5.91 -26.53
CA SER A 296 -47.39 4.76 -25.90
C SER A 296 -46.55 4.02 -26.95
N GLU A 297 -45.59 4.72 -27.56
CA GLU A 297 -44.31 4.16 -27.94
C GLU A 297 -43.66 3.71 -26.63
N THR A 298 -44.21 2.59 -26.17
CA THR A 298 -43.61 1.57 -25.35
C THR A 298 -42.21 1.97 -24.93
N GLY A 299 -42.14 2.50 -23.70
CA GLY A 299 -40.94 2.46 -22.90
C GLY A 299 -40.57 0.99 -22.71
N GLN A 300 -40.02 0.38 -23.76
CA GLN A 300 -39.06 -0.69 -23.66
C GLN A 300 -37.96 -0.08 -22.81
N ALA A 301 -38.11 -0.20 -21.50
CA ALA A 301 -37.05 -0.02 -20.53
C ALA A 301 -35.95 -0.93 -21.04
N LYS A 302 -35.00 -0.35 -21.80
CA LYS A 302 -33.94 -1.09 -22.47
C LYS A 302 -33.36 -2.00 -21.41
N THR A 303 -33.61 -3.30 -21.55
CA THR A 303 -33.31 -4.35 -20.57
C THR A 303 -31.80 -4.55 -20.38
N GLY A 304 -30.97 -3.67 -20.96
CA GLY A 304 -29.53 -3.58 -20.80
C GLY A 304 -29.07 -2.32 -20.08
N ASP A 305 -29.83 -1.76 -19.12
CA ASP A 305 -29.35 -0.66 -18.29
C ASP A 305 -28.19 -1.11 -17.39
N PRO A 306 -26.94 -0.65 -17.63
CA PRO A 306 -25.76 -1.05 -16.86
C PRO A 306 -25.88 -0.73 -15.36
N ALA A 307 -26.69 0.27 -15.00
CA ALA A 307 -26.92 0.65 -13.61
C ALA A 307 -27.65 -0.44 -12.82
N LYS A 308 -28.71 -1.01 -13.41
CA LYS A 308 -29.49 -2.09 -12.79
C LYS A 308 -28.65 -3.35 -12.60
N TRP A 309 -27.82 -3.66 -13.60
CA TRP A 309 -26.84 -4.75 -13.50
C TRP A 309 -25.91 -4.54 -12.31
N LYS A 310 -25.32 -3.33 -12.19
CA LYS A 310 -24.37 -3.04 -11.13
C LYS A 310 -25.02 -3.10 -9.76
N ALA A 311 -26.22 -2.54 -9.59
CA ALA A 311 -26.98 -2.62 -8.35
C ALA A 311 -27.29 -4.07 -7.94
N ARG A 312 -27.71 -4.92 -8.89
CA ARG A 312 -27.91 -6.35 -8.65
C ARG A 312 -26.62 -7.07 -8.27
N TRP A 313 -25.52 -6.77 -8.96
CA TRP A 313 -24.22 -7.36 -8.66
C TRP A 313 -23.69 -6.95 -7.28
N ASP A 314 -23.79 -5.67 -6.94
CA ASP A 314 -23.38 -5.13 -5.65
C ASP A 314 -24.23 -5.74 -4.52
N ALA A 315 -25.53 -5.96 -4.73
CA ALA A 315 -26.40 -6.66 -3.79
C ALA A 315 -25.96 -8.13 -3.56
N LEU A 316 -25.58 -8.85 -4.63
CA LEU A 316 -25.03 -10.20 -4.52
C LEU A 316 -23.70 -10.22 -3.75
N GLN A 317 -22.83 -9.23 -3.97
CA GLN A 317 -21.51 -9.15 -3.34
C GLN A 317 -21.55 -8.69 -1.88
N ALA A 318 -22.48 -7.79 -1.52
CA ALA A 318 -22.60 -7.25 -0.17
C ALA A 318 -22.97 -8.33 0.86
N GLY A 319 -23.62 -9.41 0.42
CA GLY A 319 -23.95 -10.55 1.27
C GLY A 319 -24.86 -10.23 2.45
N GLY A 320 -25.63 -9.15 2.36
CA GLY A 320 -26.65 -8.82 3.35
C GLY A 320 -27.94 -9.61 3.10
N GLU A 321 -28.48 -10.20 4.18
CA GLU A 321 -29.87 -10.66 4.38
C GLU A 321 -30.48 -11.66 3.37
N ILE A 322 -29.70 -12.11 2.38
CA ILE A 322 -30.05 -13.12 1.37
C ILE A 322 -29.27 -14.41 1.69
N GLU A 323 -29.22 -14.81 2.96
CA GLU A 323 -28.62 -16.10 3.36
C GLU A 323 -29.54 -17.29 3.05
N SER A 324 -30.81 -17.03 2.71
CA SER A 324 -31.83 -18.07 2.46
C SER A 324 -32.44 -18.03 1.06
N SER A 325 -32.02 -17.13 0.17
CA SER A 325 -32.64 -17.04 -1.16
C SER A 325 -32.02 -18.06 -2.09
N ASN A 326 -32.84 -19.02 -2.54
CA ASN A 326 -32.53 -19.98 -3.60
C ASN A 326 -32.29 -19.25 -4.93
N LEU A 327 -31.10 -18.68 -5.14
CA LEU A 327 -30.74 -18.00 -6.39
C LEU A 327 -30.74 -19.01 -7.53
N SER A 328 -31.46 -18.68 -8.60
CA SER A 328 -31.43 -19.45 -9.84
C SER A 328 -30.30 -18.97 -10.77
N PHE A 329 -29.98 -19.77 -11.78
CA PHE A 329 -28.99 -19.38 -12.80
C PHE A 329 -29.32 -18.04 -13.49
N ASN A 330 -30.61 -17.74 -13.69
CA ASN A 330 -31.08 -16.54 -14.39
C ASN A 330 -31.06 -15.27 -13.52
N ASP A 331 -30.96 -15.42 -12.19
CA ASP A 331 -30.87 -14.28 -11.27
C ASP A 331 -29.47 -13.66 -11.25
N ILE A 332 -28.47 -14.42 -11.69
CA ILE A 332 -27.07 -13.98 -11.75
C ILE A 332 -26.93 -13.02 -12.93
N PRO A 333 -26.44 -11.78 -12.71
CA PRO A 333 -26.34 -10.80 -13.76
C PRO A 333 -25.09 -11.07 -14.60
N TRP A 334 -25.19 -12.01 -15.55
CA TRP A 334 -24.13 -12.36 -16.48
C TRP A 334 -23.72 -11.15 -17.34
N PRO A 335 -22.44 -11.00 -17.72
CA PRO A 335 -21.94 -9.83 -18.45
C PRO A 335 -22.29 -9.89 -19.96
N ILE A 336 -23.57 -10.10 -20.27
CA ILE A 336 -24.13 -10.15 -21.63
C ILE A 336 -25.48 -9.44 -21.67
N PHE A 337 -25.92 -9.05 -22.86
CA PHE A 337 -27.25 -8.49 -23.06
C PHE A 337 -28.27 -9.61 -23.26
N LEU A 338 -29.04 -9.93 -22.22
CA LEU A 338 -30.13 -10.91 -22.29
C LEU A 338 -31.24 -10.50 -23.29
N SER A 339 -31.30 -9.22 -23.67
CA SER A 339 -32.20 -8.72 -24.72
C SER A 339 -31.94 -9.34 -26.10
N ASN A 340 -30.74 -9.88 -26.33
CA ASN A 340 -30.40 -10.52 -27.60
C ASN A 340 -30.81 -12.00 -27.61
N LEU A 341 -31.21 -12.54 -26.46
CA LEU A 341 -31.68 -13.90 -26.32
C LEU A 341 -33.22 -13.94 -26.42
N PRO A 342 -33.80 -15.08 -26.80
CA PRO A 342 -35.23 -15.29 -26.71
C PRO A 342 -35.75 -15.04 -25.29
N SER A 343 -36.99 -14.59 -25.15
CA SER A 343 -37.61 -14.34 -23.84
C SER A 343 -37.64 -15.59 -22.95
N THR A 344 -37.66 -16.77 -23.55
CA THR A 344 -37.58 -18.09 -22.90
C THR A 344 -36.23 -18.73 -23.14
N HIS A 345 -35.14 -18.07 -22.73
CA HIS A 345 -33.80 -18.64 -22.85
C HIS A 345 -33.56 -19.70 -21.78
N THR A 346 -32.93 -20.78 -22.18
CA THR A 346 -32.40 -21.79 -21.28
C THR A 346 -31.02 -21.37 -20.77
N PRO A 347 -30.54 -21.93 -19.65
CA PRO A 347 -29.17 -21.70 -19.18
C PRO A 347 -28.11 -22.00 -20.26
N ASP A 348 -28.38 -22.97 -21.14
CA ASP A 348 -27.43 -23.40 -22.17
C ASP A 348 -27.33 -22.38 -23.31
N ASP A 349 -28.43 -21.67 -23.61
CA ASP A 349 -28.44 -20.53 -24.53
C ASP A 349 -27.59 -19.36 -23.99
N VAL A 350 -27.69 -19.10 -22.68
CA VAL A 350 -26.86 -18.09 -22.01
C VAL A 350 -25.39 -18.47 -22.06
N LEU A 351 -25.05 -19.72 -21.76
CA LEU A 351 -23.67 -20.21 -21.85
C LEU A 351 -23.09 -20.06 -23.26
N SER A 352 -23.88 -20.37 -24.29
CA SER A 352 -23.50 -20.19 -25.69
C SER A 352 -23.33 -18.71 -26.06
N ALA A 353 -24.13 -17.82 -25.46
CA ALA A 353 -24.05 -16.38 -25.66
C ALA A 353 -22.90 -15.68 -24.91
N LEU A 354 -22.24 -16.36 -23.95
CA LEU A 354 -21.03 -15.87 -23.26
C LEU A 354 -19.77 -15.89 -24.17
N SER A 355 -19.92 -15.42 -25.40
CA SER A 355 -18.82 -15.27 -26.37
C SER A 355 -17.99 -14.02 -26.08
N LEU A 356 -16.75 -14.00 -26.59
CA LEU A 356 -15.84 -12.86 -26.44
C LEU A 356 -16.43 -11.55 -26.95
N GLU A 357 -17.15 -11.58 -28.07
CA GLU A 357 -17.75 -10.40 -28.70
C GLU A 357 -18.88 -9.81 -27.87
N ASN A 358 -19.76 -10.68 -27.34
CA ASN A 358 -20.90 -10.25 -26.52
C ASN A 358 -20.44 -9.65 -25.19
N VAL A 359 -19.49 -10.30 -24.51
CA VAL A 359 -18.91 -9.79 -23.26
C VAL A 359 -18.14 -8.49 -23.50
N LYS A 360 -17.39 -8.39 -24.61
CA LYS A 360 -16.70 -7.14 -24.99
C LYS A 360 -17.67 -5.99 -25.20
N LYS A 361 -18.72 -6.21 -25.99
CA LYS A 361 -19.77 -5.22 -26.24
C LYS A 361 -20.39 -4.75 -24.93
N TYR A 362 -20.71 -5.69 -24.05
CA TYR A 362 -21.24 -5.40 -22.71
C TYR A 362 -20.28 -4.54 -21.89
N MET A 363 -19.01 -4.93 -21.75
CA MET A 363 -18.02 -4.17 -20.95
C MET A 363 -17.80 -2.75 -21.47
N VAL A 364 -17.81 -2.54 -22.79
CA VAL A 364 -17.69 -1.21 -23.39
C VAL A 364 -18.88 -0.33 -23.01
N THR A 365 -20.11 -0.86 -23.05
CA THR A 365 -21.30 -0.08 -22.63
C THR A 365 -21.28 0.26 -21.14
N VAL A 366 -20.85 -0.65 -20.27
CA VAL A 366 -20.71 -0.40 -18.83
C VAL A 366 -19.69 0.69 -18.57
N ALA A 367 -18.56 0.67 -19.28
CA ALA A 367 -17.53 1.69 -19.18
C ALA A 367 -18.03 3.07 -19.65
N SER A 368 -18.77 3.11 -20.76
CA SER A 368 -19.40 4.33 -21.27
C SER A 368 -20.41 4.92 -20.27
N TYR A 369 -21.21 4.07 -19.60
CA TYR A 369 -22.19 4.52 -18.62
C TYR A 369 -21.55 5.07 -17.34
N LYS A 370 -20.52 4.40 -16.80
CA LYS A 370 -19.90 4.79 -15.52
C LYS A 370 -19.18 6.13 -15.58
N GLU A 371 -18.61 6.49 -16.72
CA GLU A 371 -17.71 7.64 -16.84
C GLU A 371 -18.09 8.62 -17.96
N ASN A 372 -19.26 8.50 -18.62
CA ASN A 372 -19.71 9.38 -19.73
C ASN A 372 -18.65 9.68 -20.81
N THR A 373 -17.74 8.76 -21.06
CA THR A 373 -16.46 9.04 -21.75
C THR A 373 -16.26 8.26 -23.03
N GLY A 374 -17.36 7.86 -23.67
CA GLY A 374 -17.31 7.38 -25.06
C GLY A 374 -16.50 6.10 -25.29
N GLY A 375 -16.27 5.28 -24.26
CA GLY A 375 -15.63 3.97 -24.42
C GLY A 375 -14.10 4.00 -24.57
N GLU A 376 -13.41 4.98 -24.00
CA GLU A 376 -11.93 5.00 -24.03
C GLU A 376 -11.31 3.68 -23.53
N PRO A 377 -10.29 3.14 -24.23
CA PRO A 377 -9.73 1.81 -23.95
C PRO A 377 -9.17 1.68 -22.53
N GLY A 378 -8.61 2.77 -21.97
CA GLY A 378 -8.09 2.77 -20.60
C GLY A 378 -9.16 2.55 -19.53
N LYS A 379 -10.39 3.01 -19.78
CA LYS A 379 -11.53 2.90 -18.86
C LYS A 379 -12.19 1.54 -18.98
N VAL A 380 -12.35 1.05 -20.21
CA VAL A 380 -12.79 -0.33 -20.48
C VAL A 380 -11.86 -1.32 -19.78
N ARG A 381 -10.53 -1.12 -19.86
CA ARG A 381 -9.54 -1.93 -19.12
C ARG A 381 -9.76 -1.92 -17.60
N ARG A 382 -10.17 -0.79 -17.01
CA ARG A 382 -10.45 -0.70 -15.58
C ARG A 382 -11.68 -1.53 -15.21
N VAL A 383 -12.76 -1.40 -15.98
CA VAL A 383 -14.01 -2.16 -15.80
C VAL A 383 -13.78 -3.66 -16.00
N VAL A 384 -13.04 -4.06 -17.04
CA VAL A 384 -12.68 -5.47 -17.28
C VAL A 384 -11.87 -6.03 -16.11
N ARG A 385 -10.88 -5.30 -15.58
CA ARG A 385 -10.11 -5.75 -14.40
C ARG A 385 -10.97 -5.87 -13.13
N GLU A 386 -11.96 -5.00 -12.97
CA GLU A 386 -12.93 -5.09 -11.88
C GLU A 386 -13.79 -6.36 -12.04
N ALA A 387 -14.31 -6.61 -13.24
CA ALA A 387 -15.07 -7.81 -13.59
C ALA A 387 -14.26 -9.10 -13.39
N VAL A 388 -12.99 -9.16 -13.81
CA VAL A 388 -12.09 -10.33 -13.58
C VAL A 388 -11.98 -10.68 -12.10
N ARG A 389 -11.85 -9.68 -11.21
CA ARG A 389 -11.78 -9.93 -9.76
C ARG A 389 -13.10 -10.41 -9.19
N SER A 390 -14.20 -9.94 -9.76
CA SER A 390 -15.57 -10.26 -9.37
C SER A 390 -15.99 -11.67 -9.82
N PHE A 391 -15.62 -12.08 -11.03
CA PHE A 391 -15.86 -13.40 -11.61
C PHE A 391 -14.65 -14.34 -11.49
N HIS A 392 -13.79 -14.12 -10.51
CA HIS A 392 -12.72 -15.08 -10.22
C HIS A 392 -13.35 -16.34 -9.60
N PRO A 393 -13.05 -17.56 -10.09
CA PRO A 393 -13.74 -18.78 -9.69
C PRO A 393 -13.76 -18.93 -8.16
N ASP A 394 -12.61 -18.79 -7.50
CA ASP A 394 -12.50 -18.90 -6.03
C ASP A 394 -13.38 -17.90 -5.25
N ARG A 395 -13.43 -16.63 -5.66
CA ARG A 395 -14.25 -15.62 -4.99
C ARG A 395 -15.73 -15.80 -5.29
N PHE A 396 -16.03 -16.19 -6.52
CA PHE A 396 -17.39 -16.42 -6.98
C PHE A 396 -18.00 -17.64 -6.27
N THR A 397 -17.24 -18.73 -6.10
CA THR A 397 -17.68 -19.93 -5.39
C THR A 397 -17.99 -19.63 -3.93
N VAL A 398 -17.13 -18.88 -3.25
CA VAL A 398 -17.33 -18.55 -1.83
C VAL A 398 -18.53 -17.62 -1.62
N ARG A 399 -18.75 -16.64 -2.51
CA ARG A 399 -19.77 -15.59 -2.30
C ARG A 399 -21.13 -15.88 -2.89
N VAL A 400 -21.16 -16.50 -4.07
CA VAL A 400 -22.39 -16.67 -4.87
C VAL A 400 -22.85 -18.11 -4.83
N LEU A 401 -21.95 -19.08 -5.06
CA LEU A 401 -22.34 -20.49 -5.22
C LEU A 401 -22.99 -21.10 -3.96
N GLY A 402 -22.63 -20.62 -2.77
CA GLY A 402 -23.27 -21.02 -1.51
C GLY A 402 -24.77 -20.68 -1.43
N ARG A 403 -25.24 -19.70 -2.22
CA ARG A 403 -26.63 -19.21 -2.23
C ARG A 403 -27.44 -19.73 -3.43
N VAL A 404 -26.78 -20.40 -4.38
CA VAL A 404 -27.44 -20.91 -5.60
C VAL A 404 -28.13 -22.23 -5.29
N ARG A 405 -29.31 -22.44 -5.87
CA ARG A 405 -30.05 -23.71 -5.77
C ARG A 405 -29.18 -24.89 -6.25
N GLU A 406 -29.21 -26.02 -5.57
CA GLU A 406 -28.31 -27.16 -5.88
C GLU A 406 -28.36 -27.65 -7.32
N GLY A 407 -29.54 -27.67 -7.95
CA GLY A 407 -29.70 -28.05 -9.36
C GLY A 407 -29.00 -27.10 -10.35
N ASP A 408 -28.82 -25.83 -9.98
CA ASP A 408 -28.22 -24.81 -10.85
C ASP A 408 -26.72 -24.60 -10.56
N LYS A 409 -26.21 -25.09 -9.41
CA LYS A 409 -24.81 -24.90 -9.01
C LYS A 409 -23.81 -25.34 -10.08
N GLY A 410 -24.08 -26.45 -10.77
CA GLY A 410 -23.24 -26.95 -11.86
C GLY A 410 -23.13 -25.95 -13.01
N LYS A 411 -24.28 -25.50 -13.53
CA LYS A 411 -24.35 -24.54 -14.64
C LYS A 411 -23.78 -23.18 -14.26
N VAL A 412 -24.02 -22.72 -13.03
CA VAL A 412 -23.48 -21.46 -12.53
C VAL A 412 -21.95 -21.51 -12.43
N LYS A 413 -21.38 -22.63 -11.97
CA LYS A 413 -19.93 -22.82 -11.92
C LYS A 413 -19.32 -22.80 -13.31
N GLU A 414 -19.93 -23.51 -14.26
CA GLU A 414 -19.51 -23.51 -15.67
C GLU A 414 -19.57 -22.11 -16.28
N GLY A 415 -20.68 -21.39 -16.09
CA GLY A 415 -20.83 -20.01 -16.57
C GLY A 415 -19.78 -19.07 -15.99
N ALA A 416 -19.48 -19.18 -14.69
CA ALA A 416 -18.43 -18.39 -14.05
C ALA A 416 -17.05 -18.68 -14.63
N ASP A 417 -16.73 -19.96 -14.89
CA ASP A 417 -15.47 -20.36 -15.52
C ASP A 417 -15.33 -19.83 -16.96
N VAL A 418 -16.40 -19.93 -17.76
CA VAL A 418 -16.44 -19.38 -19.13
C VAL A 418 -16.23 -17.86 -19.13
N VAL A 419 -16.99 -17.14 -18.29
CA VAL A 419 -16.84 -15.68 -18.15
C VAL A 419 -15.43 -15.30 -17.71
N SER A 420 -14.85 -16.04 -16.75
CA SER A 420 -13.51 -15.76 -16.25
C SER A 420 -12.45 -15.89 -17.36
N ARG A 421 -12.54 -16.94 -18.20
CA ARG A 421 -11.65 -17.12 -19.36
C ARG A 421 -11.78 -15.97 -20.36
N VAL A 422 -13.02 -15.66 -20.76
CA VAL A 422 -13.31 -14.59 -21.72
C VAL A 422 -12.84 -13.22 -21.22
N LEU A 423 -13.09 -12.89 -19.94
CA LEU A 423 -12.64 -11.64 -19.34
C LEU A 423 -11.12 -11.54 -19.25
N ASN A 424 -10.41 -12.64 -19.01
CA ASN A 424 -8.96 -12.67 -19.01
C ASN A 424 -8.39 -12.45 -20.43
N ASP A 425 -9.02 -13.01 -21.46
CA ASP A 425 -8.64 -12.77 -22.85
C ASP A 425 -8.87 -11.30 -23.24
N LEU A 426 -9.99 -10.72 -22.83
CA LEU A 426 -10.24 -9.28 -23.00
C LEU A 426 -9.23 -8.43 -22.23
N ALA A 427 -8.87 -8.81 -21.00
CA ALA A 427 -7.86 -8.08 -20.22
C ALA A 427 -6.48 -8.09 -20.89
N ARG A 428 -6.14 -9.16 -21.64
CA ARG A 428 -4.93 -9.23 -22.48
C ARG A 428 -5.02 -8.32 -23.70
N GLN A 429 -6.18 -8.21 -24.35
CA GLN A 429 -6.39 -7.32 -25.50
C GLN A 429 -6.25 -5.83 -25.14
N TYR A 430 -6.65 -5.44 -23.94
CA TYR A 430 -6.56 -4.05 -23.45
C TYR A 430 -5.28 -3.75 -22.65
N LYS A 431 -4.27 -4.61 -22.72
CA LYS A 431 -2.99 -4.41 -22.02
C LYS A 431 -2.13 -3.39 -22.76
#